data_AF-A0A8B3S3R0-F1
#
_entry.id   AF-A0A8B3S3R0-F1
#
_cell.length_a   1.000
_cell.length_b   1.000
_cell.length_c   1.000
_cell.angle_alpha   90.00
_cell.angle_beta   90.00
_cell.angle_gamma   90.00
#
_symmetry.space_group_name_H-M   'P 1'
#
loop_
_entity.id
_entity.type
_entity.pdbx_description
1 polymer ?
#
loop_
_entity_poly.entity_id
_entity_poly.type
_entity_poly.pdbx_seq_one_letter_code
_entity_poly.pdbx_strand_id
1 'polypeptide(L)'
;PFKKYTDGAGHKPGIGPGKYPVNAAREIRKIMINAEGNASYNGLDPEHMKIAHIVTKKGRVIQGMMPRAMGRATPKNTDTVTIEMILQES
;
A
#
# COMPACT_ATOMS: atom_id res chain seq x y z
N PRO A 1 6.29 11.07 3.52
CA PRO A 1 5.71 11.64 4.76
C PRO A 1 4.34 11.03 5.01
N PHE A 2 3.96 10.77 6.27
CA PHE A 2 2.60 10.35 6.62
C PHE A 2 1.77 11.62 6.85
N LYS A 3 0.64 11.77 6.14
CA LYS A 3 -0.17 13.02 6.18
C LYS A 3 -1.57 12.85 6.80
N LYS A 4 -2.13 11.64 6.80
CA LYS A 4 -3.51 11.37 7.27
C LYS A 4 -3.54 10.64 8.62
N TYR A 5 -2.86 9.50 8.72
CA TYR A 5 -2.82 8.69 9.93
C TYR A 5 -1.43 8.82 10.57
N THR A 6 -1.27 9.83 11.43
CA THR A 6 0.01 10.25 12.01
C THR A 6 0.17 9.93 13.49
N ASP A 7 -0.87 9.43 14.14
CA ASP A 7 -0.84 9.14 15.57
C ASP A 7 0.26 8.13 15.93
N GLY A 8 1.01 8.45 16.99
CA GLY A 8 2.15 7.68 17.45
C GLY A 8 3.34 7.63 16.48
N ALA A 9 3.38 8.45 15.43
CA ALA A 9 4.53 8.54 14.53
C ALA A 9 5.62 9.44 15.12
N GLY A 10 6.85 8.94 15.19
CA GLY A 10 8.01 9.76 15.51
C GLY A 10 8.29 10.82 14.43
N HIS A 11 8.92 11.92 14.81
CA HIS A 11 9.32 12.97 13.87
C HIS A 11 10.56 12.57 13.06
N LYS A 12 10.62 13.05 11.81
CA LYS A 12 11.73 12.92 10.88
C LYS A 12 12.14 14.31 10.37
N PRO A 13 13.45 14.54 10.12
CA PRO A 13 13.94 15.83 9.66
C PRO A 13 13.21 16.33 8.41
N GLY A 14 12.80 17.61 8.43
CA GLY A 14 12.16 18.29 7.30
C GLY A 14 10.71 17.89 6.97
N ILE A 15 10.16 16.83 7.58
CA ILE A 15 8.82 16.33 7.22
C ILE A 15 7.88 16.09 8.41
N GLY A 16 8.36 16.21 9.66
CA GLY A 16 7.56 15.96 10.85
C GLY A 16 7.22 14.47 11.00
N PRO A 17 5.97 14.07 11.30
CA PRO A 17 5.61 12.67 11.54
C PRO A 17 5.95 11.77 10.35
N GLY A 18 6.78 10.76 10.58
CA GLY A 18 7.31 9.89 9.53
C GLY A 18 7.58 8.46 9.99
N LYS A 19 7.25 7.50 9.12
CA LYS A 19 7.55 6.06 9.26
C LYS A 19 8.15 5.54 7.96
N TYR A 20 8.75 4.34 7.98
CA TYR A 20 9.26 3.64 6.79
C TYR A 20 8.43 2.37 6.53
N PRO A 21 7.39 2.42 5.67
CA PRO A 21 6.50 1.29 5.45
C PRO A 21 7.11 0.29 4.44
N VAL A 22 8.15 -0.44 4.86
CA VAL A 22 8.95 -1.33 4.01
C VAL A 22 8.10 -2.35 3.25
N ASN A 23 7.17 -3.02 3.94
CA ASN A 23 6.32 -4.04 3.33
C ASN A 23 5.38 -3.43 2.26
N ALA A 24 4.77 -2.28 2.54
CA ALA A 24 3.88 -1.63 1.57
C ALA A 24 4.66 -1.14 0.34
N ALA A 25 5.84 -0.53 0.55
CA ALA A 25 6.71 -0.09 -0.54
C ALA A 25 7.13 -1.26 -1.45
N ARG A 26 7.42 -2.43 -0.86
CA ARG A 26 7.76 -3.64 -1.61
C ARG A 26 6.60 -4.10 -2.50
N GLU A 27 5.37 -4.15 -1.99
CA GLU A 27 4.22 -4.59 -2.79
C GLU A 27 3.85 -3.58 -3.88
N ILE A 28 3.92 -2.27 -3.60
CA ILE A 28 3.70 -1.22 -4.62
C ILE A 28 4.72 -1.34 -5.76
N ARG A 29 6.01 -1.60 -5.43
CA ARG A 29 7.05 -1.79 -6.45
C ARG A 29 6.74 -2.98 -7.38
N LYS A 30 6.20 -4.08 -6.85
CA LYS A 30 5.80 -5.23 -7.68
C LYS A 30 4.71 -4.87 -8.68
N ILE A 31 3.73 -4.08 -8.24
CA ILE A 31 2.64 -3.60 -9.11
C ILE A 31 3.19 -2.70 -10.21
N MET A 32 4.11 -1.80 -9.88
CA MET A 32 4.76 -0.91 -10.84
C MET A 32 5.51 -1.69 -11.93
N ILE A 33 6.33 -2.67 -11.55
CA ILE A 33 7.05 -3.54 -12.49
C ILE A 33 6.07 -4.33 -13.39
N ASN A 34 4.95 -4.80 -12.82
CA ASN A 34 3.93 -5.50 -13.59
C ASN A 34 3.24 -4.56 -14.60
N ALA A 35 2.93 -3.32 -14.19
CA ALA A 35 2.32 -2.32 -15.05
C ALA A 35 3.24 -1.93 -16.21
N GLU A 36 4.54 -1.74 -15.96
CA GLU A 36 5.57 -1.54 -17.00
C GLU A 36 5.62 -2.72 -17.97
N GLY A 37 5.66 -3.96 -17.45
CA GLY A 37 5.66 -5.17 -18.28
C GLY A 37 4.43 -5.28 -19.18
N ASN A 38 3.25 -4.92 -18.67
CA ASN A 38 2.01 -4.89 -19.46
C ASN A 38 2.03 -3.79 -20.53
N ALA A 39 2.60 -2.61 -20.21
CA ALA A 39 2.75 -1.53 -21.18
C ALA A 39 3.67 -1.94 -22.34
N SER A 40 4.84 -2.51 -22.04
CA SER A 40 5.75 -3.04 -23.06
C SER A 40 5.12 -4.16 -23.88
N TYR A 41 4.35 -5.05 -23.25
CA TYR A 41 3.62 -6.10 -23.96
C TYR A 41 2.60 -5.53 -24.96
N ASN A 42 1.94 -4.43 -24.60
CA ASN A 42 1.01 -3.71 -25.47
C ASN A 42 1.70 -2.81 -26.51
N GLY A 43 3.04 -2.81 -26.59
CA GLY A 43 3.81 -2.01 -27.54
C GLY A 43 3.94 -0.53 -27.16
N LEU A 44 3.62 -0.17 -25.91
CA LEU A 44 3.78 1.18 -25.38
C LEU A 44 5.19 1.33 -24.78
N ASP A 45 5.72 2.55 -24.75
CA ASP A 45 7.02 2.84 -24.15
C ASP A 45 6.87 3.25 -22.67
N PRO A 46 7.26 2.40 -21.69
CA PRO A 46 7.11 2.69 -20.28
C PRO A 46 7.94 3.89 -19.80
N GLU A 47 9.05 4.21 -20.47
CA GLU A 47 9.90 5.34 -20.07
C GLU A 47 9.21 6.69 -20.27
N HIS A 48 8.27 6.74 -21.21
CA HIS A 48 7.46 7.93 -21.50
C HIS A 48 6.11 7.92 -20.77
N MET A 49 5.85 6.94 -19.90
CA MET A 49 4.61 6.86 -19.14
C MET A 49 4.71 7.52 -17.75
N LYS A 50 3.57 8.05 -17.30
CA LYS A 50 3.37 8.59 -15.95
C LYS A 50 2.24 7.86 -15.24
N ILE A 51 2.33 7.81 -13.90
CA ILE A 51 1.23 7.33 -13.06
C ILE A 51 0.12 8.38 -13.10
N ALA A 52 -0.90 8.15 -13.92
CA ALA A 52 -2.06 9.04 -14.02
C ALA A 52 -2.99 8.88 -12.81
N HIS A 53 -3.10 7.66 -12.29
CA HIS A 53 -3.96 7.37 -11.14
C HIS A 53 -3.40 6.25 -10.28
N ILE A 54 -3.47 6.42 -8.96
CA ILE A 54 -3.17 5.36 -7.98
C ILE A 54 -4.14 5.49 -6.82
N VAL A 55 -4.89 4.42 -6.53
CA VAL A 55 -5.88 4.38 -5.44
C VAL A 55 -5.77 3.08 -4.68
N THR A 56 -6.12 3.15 -3.40
CA THR A 56 -6.24 1.98 -2.52
C THR A 56 -7.67 1.86 -2.01
N LYS A 57 -8.18 0.62 -1.97
CA LYS A 57 -9.53 0.29 -1.50
C LYS A 57 -9.43 -0.75 -0.40
N LYS A 58 -10.29 -0.63 0.63
CA LYS A 58 -10.36 -1.65 1.69
C LYS A 58 -10.85 -2.97 1.08
N GLY A 59 -10.06 -4.02 1.28
CA GLY A 59 -10.40 -5.37 0.88
C GLY A 59 -11.16 -6.12 1.97
N ARG A 60 -11.22 -7.45 1.84
CA ARG A 60 -11.83 -8.31 2.87
C ARG A 60 -11.03 -8.28 4.16
N VAL A 61 -11.72 -8.43 5.29
CA VAL A 61 -11.09 -8.60 6.59
C VAL A 61 -10.97 -10.09 6.87
N ILE A 62 -9.75 -10.59 7.06
CA ILE A 62 -9.52 -11.97 7.47
C ILE A 62 -9.71 -12.04 8.99
N GLN A 63 -10.75 -12.74 9.43
CA GLN A 63 -11.09 -12.85 10.84
C GLN A 63 -10.10 -13.77 11.56
N GLY A 64 -9.63 -13.33 12.71
CA GLY A 64 -8.78 -14.12 13.59
C GLY A 64 -9.19 -13.94 15.05
N MET A 65 -8.69 -14.79 15.93
CA MET A 65 -9.02 -14.76 17.36
C MET A 65 -7.74 -14.82 18.19
N MET A 66 -7.69 -14.04 19.26
CA MET A 66 -6.59 -14.05 20.23
C MET A 66 -7.13 -14.36 21.62
N PRO A 67 -6.66 -15.44 22.28
CA PRO A 67 -7.04 -15.72 23.66
C PRO A 67 -6.50 -14.61 24.58
N ARG A 68 -7.27 -14.29 25.61
CA ARG A 68 -6.97 -13.29 26.64
C ARG A 68 -7.10 -13.94 28.01
N ALA A 69 -6.58 -13.25 29.02
CA ALA A 69 -6.74 -13.66 30.41
C ALA A 69 -8.23 -13.84 30.78
N MET A 70 -8.48 -14.67 31.79
CA MET A 70 -9.82 -14.95 32.31
C MET A 70 -10.76 -15.60 31.27
N GLY A 71 -10.24 -16.50 30.42
CA GLY A 71 -11.04 -17.28 29.47
C GLY A 71 -11.70 -16.45 28.35
N ARG A 72 -11.28 -15.19 28.17
CA ARG A 72 -11.82 -14.29 27.14
C ARG A 72 -11.08 -14.50 25.83
N ALA A 73 -11.70 -14.09 24.74
CA ALA A 73 -11.05 -14.02 23.45
C ALA A 73 -11.52 -12.77 22.69
N THR A 74 -10.60 -12.16 21.94
CA THR A 74 -10.85 -10.93 21.18
C THR A 74 -10.47 -11.10 19.72
N PRO A 75 -11.13 -10.40 18.77
CA PRO A 75 -10.74 -10.43 17.37
C PRO A 75 -9.28 -10.01 17.16
N LYS A 76 -8.56 -10.73 16.30
CA LYS A 76 -7.23 -10.39 15.82
C LYS A 76 -7.24 -10.48 14.30
N ASN A 77 -7.88 -9.48 13.72
CA ASN A 77 -8.20 -9.46 12.31
C ASN A 77 -7.06 -8.90 11.48
N THR A 78 -6.91 -9.41 10.27
CA THR A 78 -5.98 -8.87 9.27
C THR A 78 -6.79 -8.17 8.18
N ASP A 79 -6.65 -6.86 8.10
CA ASP A 79 -7.22 -6.08 7.01
C ASP A 79 -6.43 -6.33 5.72
N THR A 80 -7.13 -6.55 4.61
CA THR A 80 -6.52 -6.57 3.27
C THR A 80 -6.86 -5.29 2.52
N VAL A 81 -6.04 -4.94 1.52
CA VAL A 81 -6.18 -3.72 0.72
C VAL A 81 -5.94 -4.09 -0.73
N THR A 82 -6.81 -3.59 -1.62
CA THR A 82 -6.59 -3.65 -3.07
C THR A 82 -5.94 -2.36 -3.53
N ILE A 83 -4.92 -2.47 -4.36
CA ILE A 83 -4.20 -1.34 -4.96
C ILE A 83 -4.50 -1.34 -6.46
N GLU A 84 -4.94 -0.21 -6.98
CA GLU A 84 -5.22 0.01 -8.40
C GLU A 84 -4.27 1.11 -8.92
N MET A 85 -3.63 0.86 -10.05
CA MET A 85 -2.67 1.77 -10.70
C MET A 85 -2.96 1.86 -12.19
N ILE A 86 -2.97 3.09 -12.72
CA ILE A 86 -3.17 3.38 -14.15
C ILE A 86 -1.96 4.18 -14.64
N LEU A 87 -1.31 3.66 -15.67
CA LEU A 87 -0.26 4.37 -16.41
C LEU A 87 -0.88 5.02 -17.65
N GLN A 88 -0.37 6.20 -18.00
CA GLN A 88 -0.75 6.92 -19.20
C GLN A 88 0.51 7.48 -19.86
N GLU A 89 0.55 7.50 -21.19
CA GLU A 89 1.60 8.21 -21.92
C GLU A 89 1.59 9.71 -21.57
N SER A 90 2.79 10.27 -21.49
CA SER A 90 2.99 11.63 -20.99
C SER A 90 2.59 12.71 -21.97
#